data_AF-A0A354UUV4-F1
#
_entry.id   AF-A0A354UUV4-F1
#
_cell.length_a   1.000
_cell.length_b   1.000
_cell.length_c   1.000
_cell.angle_alpha   90.00
_cell.angle_beta   90.00
_cell.angle_gamma   90.00
#
_symmetry.space_group_name_H-M   'P 1'
#
loop_
_entity.id
_entity.type
_entity.pdbx_description
1 polymer ?
#
loop_
_entity_poly.entity_id
_entity_poly.type
_entity_poly.pdbx_seq_one_letter_code
_entity_poly.pdbx_strand_id
1 'polypeptide(L)' 'GSACTSGSLDPSHVLLAIGRVHDVAHGSLRLSLCEYNTDEEIDHILKVVPQVVQYLRSMSPVWRDLQEGKRQYIL' A
#
# COMPACT_ATOMS: atom_id res chain seq x y z
N GLY A 1 8.96 -0.01 9.20
CA GLY A 1 7.84 -0.77 9.80
C GLY A 1 6.56 -0.05 9.43
N SER A 2 5.50 -0.79 9.11
CA SER A 2 4.17 -0.20 8.99
C SER A 2 3.74 0.33 10.36
N ALA A 3 2.92 1.38 10.36
CA ALA A 3 2.26 1.91 11.56
C ALA A 3 1.64 0.78 12.41
N CYS A 4 0.97 -0.15 11.73
CA CYS A 4 0.25 -1.27 12.33
C CYS A 4 1.13 -2.20 13.18
N THR A 5 2.42 -2.35 12.90
CA THR A 5 3.32 -3.20 13.70
C THR A 5 3.93 -2.46 14.90
N SER A 6 3.83 -1.14 14.94
CA SER A 6 4.40 -0.29 16.01
C SER A 6 3.42 0.01 17.16
N GLY A 7 2.17 -0.45 17.06
CA GLY A 7 1.12 -0.19 18.07
C GLY A 7 0.46 1.19 17.95
N SER A 8 0.92 2.05 17.04
CA SER A 8 0.24 3.32 16.71
C SER A 8 -0.61 3.19 15.45
N LEU A 9 -1.82 3.75 15.49
CA LEU A 9 -2.72 3.91 14.34
C LEU A 9 -2.30 5.09 13.45
N ASP A 10 -1.24 5.83 13.80
CA ASP A 10 -0.76 6.97 13.03
C ASP A 10 0.03 6.53 11.79
N PRO A 11 -0.16 7.20 10.64
CA PRO A 11 0.50 6.82 9.40
C PRO A 11 2.01 7.15 9.48
N SER A 12 2.79 6.73 8.49
CA SER A 12 4.21 7.08 8.46
C SER A 12 4.43 8.61 8.48
N HIS A 13 5.11 9.12 9.51
CA HIS A 13 5.48 10.53 9.63
C HIS A 13 6.32 11.01 8.43
N VAL A 14 7.12 10.12 7.80
CA VAL A 14 7.89 10.43 6.59
C VAL A 14 6.95 10.66 5.41
N LEU A 15 5.94 9.81 5.21
CA LEU A 15 4.98 9.97 4.12
C LEU A 15 4.14 11.24 4.29
N LEU A 16 3.77 11.57 5.52
CA LEU A 16 3.12 12.84 5.82
C LEU A 16 4.03 14.04 5.54
N ALA A 17 5.31 13.98 5.92
CA ALA A 17 6.27 15.06 5.72
C ALA A 17 6.55 15.36 4.24
N ILE A 18 6.51 14.35 3.36
CA ILE A 18 6.59 14.53 1.90
C ILE A 18 5.23 14.88 1.27
N GLY A 19 4.23 15.22 2.08
CA GLY A 19 2.93 15.71 1.64
C GLY A 19 2.02 14.62 1.07
N ARG A 20 2.15 13.35 1.50
CA ARG A 20 1.12 12.34 1.23
C ARG A 20 -0.04 12.52 2.20
N VAL A 21 -1.26 12.46 1.67
CA VAL A 21 -2.47 12.50 2.48
C VAL A 21 -2.61 11.23 3.32
N HIS A 22 -3.32 11.33 4.43
CA HIS A 22 -3.42 10.28 5.43
C HIS A 22 -3.85 8.92 4.86
N ASP A 23 -4.88 8.92 4.01
CA ASP A 23 -5.44 7.72 3.37
C ASP A 23 -4.42 7.00 2.48
N VAL A 24 -3.60 7.76 1.75
CA VAL A 24 -2.56 7.21 0.86
C VAL A 24 -1.39 6.68 1.70
N ALA A 25 -1.02 7.39 2.76
CA ALA A 25 0.06 6.97 3.64
C ALA A 25 -0.24 5.63 4.34
N HIS A 26 -1.50 5.40 4.70
CA HIS A 26 -1.97 4.14 5.32
C HIS A 26 -1.90 2.94 4.38
N GLY A 27 -2.18 3.13 3.09
CA GLY A 27 -2.12 2.06 2.08
C GLY A 27 -0.73 1.79 1.51
N SER A 28 0.33 2.36 2.08
CA SER A 28 1.68 2.28 1.52
C SER A 28 2.38 0.95 1.83
N LEU A 29 3.11 0.41 0.84
CA LEU A 29 3.94 -0.78 0.96
C LEU A 29 5.38 -0.44 0.58
N ARG A 30 6.34 -0.80 1.45
CA ARG A 30 7.77 -0.67 1.17
C ARG A 30 8.42 -2.05 1.12
N LEU A 31 8.98 -2.39 -0.03
CA LEU A 31 9.82 -3.58 -0.20
C LEU A 31 11.28 -3.14 -0.24
N SER A 32 12.11 -3.75 0.60
CA SER A 32 13.55 -3.51 0.65
C SER A 32 14.25 -4.78 0.18
N LEU A 33 15.04 -4.67 -0.89
CA LEU A 33 15.79 -5.77 -1.48
C LEU A 33 17.27 -5.68 -1.11
N CYS A 34 17.96 -6.81 -1.08
CA CYS A 34 19.39 -6.91 -0.83
C CYS A 34 20.03 -8.01 -1.72
N GLU A 35 21.35 -8.15 -1.64
CA GLU A 35 22.13 -9.11 -2.43
C GLU A 35 21.77 -10.59 -2.20
N TYR A 36 21.04 -10.89 -1.13
CA TYR A 36 20.60 -12.24 -0.80
C TYR A 36 19.24 -12.61 -1.42
N ASN A 37 18.56 -11.65 -2.05
CA ASN A 37 17.30 -11.95 -2.73
C ASN A 37 17.55 -12.69 -4.04
N THR A 38 16.66 -13.65 -4.36
CA THR A 38 16.72 -14.40 -5.61
C THR A 38 15.65 -13.94 -6.59
N ASP A 39 15.86 -14.18 -7.88
CA ASP A 39 14.91 -13.83 -8.93
C ASP A 39 13.56 -14.53 -8.72
N GLU A 40 13.57 -15.77 -8.20
CA GLU A 40 12.36 -16.52 -7.88
C GLU A 40 11.52 -15.86 -6.78
N GLU A 41 12.18 -15.25 -5.78
CA GLU A 41 11.49 -14.48 -4.73
C GLU A 41 10.82 -13.24 -5.32
N ILE A 42 11.50 -12.55 -6.24
CA ILE A 42 10.96 -11.38 -6.93
C ILE A 42 9.77 -11.77 -7.81
N ASP A 43 9.88 -12.85 -8.58
CA ASP A 43 8.80 -13.41 -9.39
C ASP A 43 7.59 -13.79 -8.53
N HIS A 44 7.84 -14.35 -7.34
CA HIS A 44 6.77 -14.65 -6.39
C HIS A 44 6.07 -13.39 -5.90
N ILE A 45 6.81 -12.33 -5.54
CA ILE A 45 6.24 -11.03 -5.14
C ILE A 45 5.38 -10.45 -6.26
N LEU A 46 5.89 -10.44 -7.50
CA LEU A 46 5.19 -9.92 -8.68
C LEU A 46 3.91 -10.69 -8.98
N LYS A 47 3.87 -12.00 -8.68
CA LYS A 47 2.67 -12.83 -8.83
C LYS A 47 1.64 -12.55 -7.73
N VAL A 48 2.07 -12.46 -6.48
CA VAL A 48 1.17 -12.48 -5.31
C VAL A 48 0.65 -11.08 -4.97
N VAL A 49 1.50 -10.05 -4.99
CA VAL A 49 1.10 -8.69 -4.58
C VAL A 49 -0.11 -8.17 -5.36
N PRO A 50 -0.18 -8.29 -6.70
CA PRO A 50 -1.36 -7.87 -7.46
C PRO A 50 -2.64 -8.61 -7.05
N GLN A 51 -2.55 -9.90 -6.76
CA GLN A 51 -3.70 -10.72 -6.33
C GLN A 51 -4.25 -10.24 -4.98
N VAL A 52 -3.36 -9.98 -4.02
CA VAL A 52 -3.75 -9.44 -2.71
C VAL A 52 -4.36 -8.05 -2.84
N VAL A 53 -3.74 -7.17 -3.64
CA VAL A 53 -4.27 -5.82 -3.89
C VAL A 53 -5.67 -5.89 -4.52
N GLN A 54 -5.88 -6.79 -5.48
CA GLN A 54 -7.17 -6.97 -6.13
C GLN A 54 -8.24 -7.46 -5.14
N TYR A 55 -7.90 -8.43 -4.29
CA TYR A 55 -8.78 -8.93 -3.25
C TYR A 55 -9.17 -7.84 -2.24
N LEU A 56 -8.20 -7.05 -1.75
CA LEU A 56 -8.49 -5.94 -0.84
C LEU A 56 -9.37 -4.87 -1.50
N ARG A 57 -9.13 -4.59 -2.79
CA ARG A 57 -9.93 -3.63 -3.58
C ARG A 57 -11.36 -4.11 -3.81
N SER A 58 -11.60 -5.42 -3.98
CA SER A 58 -12.96 -5.93 -4.20
C SER A 58 -13.87 -5.75 -2.99
N MET A 59 -13.30 -5.62 -1.80
CA MET A 59 -14.04 -5.38 -0.55
C MET A 59 -14.03 -3.91 -0.10
N SER A 60 -13.16 -3.09 -0.68
CA SER A 60 -12.96 -1.70 -0.23
C SER A 60 -14.06 -0.77 -0.75
N PRO A 61 -14.86 -0.13 0.14
CA PRO A 61 -15.81 0.90 -0.26
C PRO A 61 -15.10 2.12 -0.88
N VAL A 62 -13.91 2.46 -0.36
CA VAL A 62 -13.09 3.56 -0.86
C VAL A 62 -12.66 3.33 -2.31
N TRP A 63 -12.30 2.10 -2.66
CA TRP A 63 -11.95 1.75 -4.04
C TRP A 63 -13.17 1.85 -4.96
N ARG A 64 -14.35 1.43 -4.50
CA ARG A 64 -15.60 1.57 -5.27
C ARG A 64 -15.92 3.03 -5.56
N ASP A 65 -15.84 3.90 -4.56
CA ASP A 65 -16.10 5.34 -4.73
C ASP A 65 -15.11 6.00 -5.70
N LEU A 66 -13.85 5.56 -5.71
CA LEU A 66 -12.85 6.00 -6.70
C LEU A 66 -13.25 5.55 -8.12
N GLN A 67 -13.69 4.30 -8.31
CA GLN A 67 -14.11 3.79 -9.62
C GLN A 67 -15.38 4.46 -10.14
N GLU A 68 -16.30 4.82 -9.26
CA GLU A 68 -17.54 5.53 -9.59
C GLU A 68 -17.35 7.04 -9.76
N GLY A 69 -16.13 7.56 -9.56
CA GLY A 69 -15.80 8.99 -9.70
C GLY A 69 -16.32 9.86 -8.54
N LYS A 70 -16.87 9.25 -7.48
CA LYS A 70 -17.31 9.94 -6.26
C LYS A 70 -16.14 10.45 -5.43
N ARG A 71 -14.96 9.85 -5.62
CA ARG A 71 -13.70 10.25 -5.00
C ARG A 71 -12.65 10.49 -6.08
N GLN A 72 -11.86 11.54 -5.93
CA GLN A 72 -10.74 11.81 -6.83
C GLN A 72 -9.52 10.97 -6.46
N TYR A 73 -8.76 10.57 -7.47
CA TYR A 73 -7.45 9.97 -7.27
C TYR A 73 -6.48 11.03 -6.74
N ILE A 74 -5.92 10.76 -5.57
CA ILE A 74 -4.94 11.64 -4.93
C ILE A 74 -3.65 10.83 -4.87
N LEU A 75 -2.62 11.32 -5.56
CA LEU A 75 -1.25 10.79 -5.42
C LEU A 75 -0.64 11.32 -4.15
#